data_AF-A0A5B8TZL8-F1
#
_entry.id   AF-A0A5B8TZL8-F1
#
_cell.length_a   1.000
_cell.length_b   1.000
_cell.length_c   1.000
_cell.angle_alpha   90.00
_cell.angle_beta   90.00
_cell.angle_gamma   90.00
#
_symmetry.space_group_name_H-M   'P 1'
#
loop_
_entity.id
_entity.type
_entity.pdbx_description
1 polymer ?
#
loop_
_entity_poly.entity_id
_entity_poly.type
_entity_poly.pdbx_seq_one_letter_code
_entity_poly.pdbx_strand_id
1 'polypeptide(L)'
;MARALPAVLGGPAGRTGHRAGARPAHGPRRSTNDPRQEGPPVSDRDDGLAEPTPRLLHRRIAAGDARVAVFDRVYAAPIDDVWDACTNPDRLARWYVPVRGDLRLGGRFEQAMMGSGEIVECEPPRHLRVSLGGGADEIELRLTEAGPGATALELQHATTIAEHTIGGQVFDAIFCMGGGYYPRLLALDRHLRRALPDGYDPLVMHENPAMRPAIERGSSAMAALLAATASRARD
;
A
#
# COMPACT_ATOMS: atom_id res chain seq x y z
N MET A 1 -6.01 12.15 37.36
CA MET A 1 -4.78 12.91 37.06
C MET A 1 -4.15 12.31 35.81
N ALA A 2 -4.44 12.88 34.64
CA ALA A 2 -3.94 12.40 33.36
C ALA A 2 -2.57 13.04 33.08
N ARG A 3 -1.56 12.20 32.85
CA ARG A 3 -0.21 12.64 32.49
C ARG A 3 -0.08 12.54 30.97
N ALA A 4 0.04 13.68 30.30
CA ALA A 4 0.34 13.75 28.88
C ALA A 4 1.72 13.15 28.60
N LEU A 5 1.87 12.43 27.49
CA LEU A 5 3.16 11.99 26.94
C LEU A 5 3.51 12.82 25.70
N PRO A 6 4.80 13.13 25.46
CA PRO A 6 5.21 14.30 24.69
C PRO A 6 5.32 14.04 23.17
N ALA A 7 5.13 15.11 22.40
CA ALA A 7 5.36 15.19 20.97
C ALA A 7 6.85 14.98 20.61
N VAL A 8 7.13 14.14 19.62
CA VAL A 8 8.44 14.07 18.98
C VAL A 8 8.50 15.14 17.88
N LEU A 9 9.05 16.30 18.28
CA LEU A 9 9.99 17.20 17.58
C LEU A 9 10.12 17.02 16.05
N GLY A 10 9.99 18.03 15.19
CA GLY A 10 10.46 19.42 15.31
C GLY A 10 11.42 19.69 14.13
N GLY A 11 11.01 20.49 13.15
CA GLY A 11 11.87 20.85 12.01
C GLY A 11 12.92 21.91 12.37
N PRO A 12 13.92 22.13 11.51
CA PRO A 12 14.66 23.40 11.48
C PRO A 12 14.44 24.18 10.18
N ALA A 13 14.42 25.50 10.33
CA ALA A 13 14.37 26.49 9.27
C ALA A 13 15.78 26.93 8.81
N GLY A 14 15.92 27.18 7.50
CA GLY A 14 16.63 28.32 6.92
C GLY A 14 18.15 28.23 6.69
N ARG A 15 18.58 28.39 5.42
CA ARG A 15 19.02 29.69 4.86
C ARG A 15 19.49 29.59 3.40
N THR A 16 19.42 30.75 2.75
CA THR A 16 19.54 31.09 1.33
C THR A 16 20.93 31.60 0.91
N GLY A 17 21.18 31.57 -0.41
CA GLY A 17 22.14 32.42 -1.16
C GLY A 17 23.12 31.63 -2.06
N HIS A 18 23.55 32.04 -3.25
CA HIS A 18 23.20 33.13 -4.19
C HIS A 18 23.98 32.86 -5.52
N ARG A 19 23.34 33.15 -6.68
CA ARG A 19 23.89 33.70 -7.97
C ARG A 19 24.90 32.95 -8.87
N ALA A 20 24.41 32.69 -10.10
CA ALA A 20 24.88 33.11 -11.44
C ALA A 20 26.32 32.81 -11.95
N GLY A 21 26.38 32.21 -13.15
CA GLY A 21 27.57 32.19 -14.02
C GLY A 21 27.30 31.44 -15.33
N ALA A 22 27.75 31.99 -16.46
CA ALA A 22 27.24 31.80 -17.81
C ALA A 22 27.81 30.60 -18.61
N ARG A 23 27.13 30.32 -19.74
CA ARG A 23 27.49 29.42 -20.86
C ARG A 23 28.86 29.76 -21.47
N PRO A 24 29.45 28.80 -22.21
CA PRO A 24 29.47 28.97 -23.67
C PRO A 24 29.01 27.73 -24.46
N ALA A 25 28.57 27.99 -25.69
CA ALA A 25 28.12 27.03 -26.69
C ALA A 25 29.30 26.50 -27.53
N HIS A 26 29.23 25.25 -27.99
CA HIS A 26 29.89 24.79 -29.23
C HIS A 26 29.29 23.49 -29.80
N GLY A 27 28.74 23.58 -31.02
CA GLY A 27 28.91 22.61 -32.11
C GLY A 27 28.02 21.36 -32.15
N PRO A 28 27.41 21.04 -33.31
CA PRO A 28 26.40 19.98 -33.42
C PRO A 28 27.08 18.60 -33.46
N ARG A 29 26.59 17.64 -32.65
CA ARG A 29 26.89 16.23 -32.85
C ARG A 29 25.68 15.52 -33.42
N ARG A 30 25.97 14.83 -34.51
CA ARG A 30 25.06 14.13 -35.41
C ARG A 30 24.14 13.19 -34.65
N SER A 31 22.87 13.24 -35.02
CA SER A 31 21.89 12.19 -34.76
C SER A 31 22.38 10.90 -35.43
N THR A 32 22.63 9.88 -34.62
CA THR A 32 22.62 8.49 -35.06
C THR A 32 21.55 7.80 -34.23
N ASN A 33 20.38 7.59 -34.85
CA ASN A 33 19.40 6.63 -34.39
C ASN A 33 20.07 5.26 -34.29
N ASP A 34 20.19 4.71 -33.09
CA ASP A 34 20.49 3.30 -32.89
C ASP A 34 19.27 2.65 -32.21
N PRO A 35 18.51 1.79 -32.92
CA PRO A 35 17.39 1.09 -32.33
C PRO A 35 17.90 -0.16 -31.61
N ARG A 36 17.52 -0.27 -30.31
CA ARG A 36 17.69 -1.42 -29.40
C ARG A 36 18.91 -1.35 -28.46
N GLN A 37 18.76 -0.59 -27.38
CA GLN A 37 19.26 -1.03 -26.08
C GLN A 37 18.06 -1.21 -25.15
N GLU A 38 17.37 -2.32 -25.31
CA GLU A 38 16.62 -2.90 -24.20
C GLU A 38 17.65 -3.29 -23.15
N GLY A 39 17.64 -2.59 -22.01
CA GLY A 39 18.39 -3.02 -20.84
C GLY A 39 18.03 -4.48 -20.51
N PRO A 40 18.93 -5.23 -19.86
CA PRO A 40 18.65 -6.62 -19.51
C PRO A 40 17.31 -6.71 -18.78
N PRO A 41 16.47 -7.73 -19.06
CA PRO A 41 15.21 -7.90 -18.37
C PRO A 41 15.50 -7.86 -16.87
N VAL A 42 14.73 -7.06 -16.13
CA VAL A 42 14.74 -7.08 -14.68
C VAL A 42 14.46 -8.52 -14.31
N SER A 43 15.50 -9.26 -13.95
CA SER A 43 15.38 -10.65 -13.58
C SER A 43 14.37 -10.69 -12.45
N ASP A 44 13.31 -11.48 -12.61
CA ASP A 44 12.54 -12.03 -11.50
C ASP A 44 13.56 -12.76 -10.61
N ARG A 45 14.20 -12.00 -9.72
CA ARG A 45 14.76 -12.59 -8.53
C ARG A 45 13.54 -13.10 -7.82
N ASP A 46 13.45 -14.42 -7.69
CA ASP A 46 12.60 -15.05 -6.69
C ASP A 46 12.83 -14.27 -5.39
N ASP A 47 11.90 -13.39 -5.06
CA ASP A 47 11.98 -12.51 -3.90
C ASP A 47 11.69 -13.29 -2.62
N GLY A 48 11.53 -14.61 -2.73
CA GLY A 48 11.32 -15.55 -1.63
C GLY A 48 10.05 -15.25 -0.86
N LEU A 49 9.20 -14.39 -1.41
CA LEU A 49 8.05 -13.83 -0.74
C LEU A 49 6.81 -14.52 -1.27
N ALA A 50 6.27 -15.43 -0.47
CA ALA A 50 5.06 -16.15 -0.82
C ALA A 50 3.93 -15.17 -1.20
N GLU A 51 3.29 -15.47 -2.32
CA GLU A 51 2.14 -14.70 -2.79
C GLU A 51 0.96 -14.88 -1.81
N PRO A 52 0.23 -13.80 -1.48
CA PRO A 52 -0.96 -13.92 -0.64
C PRO A 52 -1.98 -14.88 -1.28
N THR A 53 -2.54 -15.77 -0.46
CA THR A 53 -3.73 -16.54 -0.83
C THR A 53 -4.94 -15.82 -0.25
N PRO A 54 -5.73 -15.09 -1.05
CA PRO A 54 -6.75 -14.21 -0.52
C PRO A 54 -7.96 -15.01 -0.07
N ARG A 55 -8.63 -14.52 0.97
CA ARG A 55 -9.88 -15.10 1.48
C ARG A 55 -11.00 -14.06 1.38
N LEU A 56 -12.21 -14.52 1.14
CA LEU A 56 -13.42 -13.69 1.11
C LEU A 56 -14.30 -14.09 2.29
N LEU A 57 -14.55 -13.13 3.17
CA LEU A 57 -15.42 -13.27 4.33
C LEU A 57 -16.56 -12.25 4.26
N HIS A 58 -17.49 -12.35 5.21
CA HIS A 58 -18.52 -11.34 5.45
C HIS A 58 -18.50 -10.95 6.92
N ARG A 59 -18.63 -9.66 7.21
CA ARG A 59 -18.85 -9.16 8.57
C ARG A 59 -19.63 -7.86 8.54
N ARG A 60 -20.21 -7.47 9.67
CA ARG A 60 -20.86 -6.18 9.82
C ARG A 60 -19.84 -5.10 10.19
N ILE A 61 -19.89 -3.96 9.50
CA ILE A 61 -19.19 -2.72 9.84
C ILE A 61 -20.21 -1.61 10.11
N ALA A 62 -19.76 -0.39 10.42
CA ALA A 62 -20.64 0.73 10.76
C ALA A 62 -21.73 0.99 9.69
N ALA A 63 -21.39 0.91 8.40
CA ALA A 63 -22.32 1.13 7.30
C ALA A 63 -23.26 -0.07 6.98
N GLY A 64 -23.05 -1.23 7.60
CA GLY A 64 -23.89 -2.42 7.36
C GLY A 64 -23.09 -3.69 7.08
N ASP A 65 -23.71 -4.65 6.40
CA ASP A 65 -23.08 -5.91 6.02
C ASP A 65 -22.05 -5.68 4.91
N ALA A 66 -20.80 -6.09 5.18
CA ALA A 66 -19.67 -5.87 4.31
C ALA A 66 -19.06 -7.19 3.83
N ARG A 67 -18.57 -7.17 2.59
CA ARG A 67 -17.65 -8.20 2.07
C ARG A 67 -16.24 -7.86 2.51
N VAL A 68 -15.45 -8.86 2.87
CA VAL A 68 -14.11 -8.67 3.42
C VAL A 68 -13.08 -9.43 2.60
N ALA A 69 -12.19 -8.71 1.93
CA ALA A 69 -10.99 -9.31 1.36
C ALA A 69 -9.91 -9.41 2.44
N VAL A 70 -9.34 -10.60 2.60
CA VAL A 70 -8.27 -10.88 3.57
C VAL A 70 -7.01 -11.31 2.84
N PHE A 71 -5.88 -10.70 3.18
CA PHE A 71 -4.57 -10.99 2.62
C PHE A 71 -3.58 -11.28 3.74
N ASP A 72 -2.95 -12.44 3.67
CA ASP A 72 -1.93 -12.87 4.62
C ASP A 72 -0.55 -12.81 3.97
N ARG A 73 0.44 -12.26 4.68
CA ARG A 73 1.83 -12.23 4.22
C ARG A 73 2.83 -12.28 5.37
N VAL A 74 3.95 -12.97 5.16
CA VAL A 74 5.07 -12.99 6.10
C VAL A 74 6.21 -12.13 5.56
N TYR A 75 6.67 -11.18 6.37
CA TYR A 75 7.82 -10.32 6.07
C TYR A 75 9.02 -10.75 6.90
N ALA A 76 10.20 -10.78 6.27
CA ALA A 76 11.48 -10.99 6.95
C ALA A 76 11.96 -9.70 7.65
N ALA A 77 11.14 -9.17 8.55
CA ALA A 77 11.41 -8.01 9.38
C ALA A 77 10.77 -8.19 10.78
N PRO A 78 11.38 -7.62 11.85
CA PRO A 78 10.81 -7.67 13.19
C PRO A 78 9.50 -6.86 13.26
N ILE A 79 8.63 -7.24 14.19
CA ILE A 79 7.25 -6.68 14.29
C ILE A 79 7.24 -5.17 14.45
N ASP A 80 8.18 -4.61 15.22
CA ASP A 80 8.29 -3.17 15.43
C ASP A 80 8.63 -2.41 14.14
N ASP A 81 9.43 -3.02 13.25
CA ASP A 81 9.80 -2.41 11.98
C ASP A 81 8.65 -2.47 10.97
N VAL A 82 7.90 -3.58 10.94
CA VAL A 82 6.67 -3.69 10.13
C VAL A 82 5.59 -2.74 10.63
N TRP A 83 5.43 -2.63 11.95
CA TRP A 83 4.50 -1.70 12.57
C TRP A 83 4.84 -0.25 12.25
N ASP A 84 6.10 0.15 12.42
CA ASP A 84 6.54 1.51 12.11
C ASP A 84 6.42 1.80 10.60
N ALA A 85 6.69 0.83 9.71
CA ALA A 85 6.44 0.98 8.27
C ALA A 85 4.96 1.24 7.92
N CYS A 86 4.03 0.69 8.69
CA CYS A 86 2.59 0.79 8.48
C CYS A 86 1.92 1.96 9.23
N THR A 87 2.60 2.60 10.18
CA THR A 87 1.97 3.62 11.05
C THR A 87 2.71 4.95 11.07
N ASN A 88 4.00 4.96 10.73
CA ASN A 88 4.78 6.19 10.64
C ASN A 88 4.51 6.89 9.30
N PRO A 89 4.00 8.14 9.30
CA PRO A 89 3.64 8.85 8.06
C PRO A 89 4.82 9.03 7.10
N ASP A 90 6.04 9.22 7.63
CA ASP A 90 7.24 9.40 6.82
C ASP A 90 7.70 8.09 6.15
N ARG A 91 7.31 6.94 6.70
CA ARG A 91 7.57 5.63 6.10
C ARG A 91 6.47 5.20 5.17
N LEU A 92 5.20 5.39 5.56
CA LEU A 92 4.04 5.16 4.70
C LEU A 92 4.16 5.88 3.36
N ALA A 93 4.60 7.15 3.39
CA ALA A 93 4.80 7.96 2.18
C ALA A 93 5.83 7.37 1.19
N ARG A 94 6.66 6.40 1.60
CA ARG A 94 7.68 5.79 0.74
C ARG A 94 7.16 4.60 -0.06
N TRP A 95 6.13 3.91 0.41
CA TRP A 95 5.68 2.65 -0.19
C TRP A 95 4.15 2.54 -0.41
N TYR A 96 3.33 3.33 0.30
CA TYR A 96 1.88 3.25 0.23
C TYR A 96 1.24 4.47 -0.43
N VAL A 97 1.07 5.56 0.32
CA VAL A 97 0.74 6.94 -0.09
C VAL A 97 1.05 7.88 1.09
N PRO A 98 1.25 9.19 0.86
CA PRO A 98 1.29 10.16 1.96
C PRO A 98 -0.01 10.15 2.78
N VAL A 99 0.12 10.02 4.10
CA VAL A 99 -0.98 10.09 5.07
C VAL A 99 -0.73 11.24 6.03
N ARG A 100 -1.73 12.11 6.25
CA ARG A 100 -1.60 13.31 7.10
C ARG A 100 -2.82 13.49 7.97
N GLY A 101 -2.64 14.11 9.14
CA GLY A 101 -3.72 14.40 10.08
C GLY A 101 -3.36 14.02 11.50
N ASP A 102 -4.38 13.69 12.29
CA ASP A 102 -4.24 13.28 13.68
C ASP A 102 -4.15 11.74 13.76
N LEU A 103 -2.92 11.21 13.78
CA LEU A 103 -2.65 9.76 13.69
C LEU A 103 -2.66 9.07 15.06
N ARG A 104 -3.62 9.42 15.91
CA ARG A 104 -3.88 8.76 17.20
C ARG A 104 -5.28 8.15 17.20
N LEU A 105 -5.56 7.29 18.18
CA LEU A 105 -6.91 6.74 18.38
C LEU A 105 -7.97 7.85 18.44
N GLY A 106 -9.04 7.70 17.64
CA GLY A 106 -10.11 8.67 17.44
C GLY A 106 -9.74 9.88 16.57
N GLY A 107 -8.52 9.94 16.05
CA GLY A 107 -8.03 11.00 15.19
C GLY A 107 -8.42 10.79 13.72
N ARG A 108 -8.59 11.89 12.99
CA ARG A 108 -8.93 11.91 11.56
C ARG A 108 -7.68 12.12 10.71
N PHE A 109 -7.63 11.45 9.56
CA PHE A 109 -6.54 11.53 8.62
C PHE A 109 -7.01 11.59 7.17
N GLU A 110 -6.12 12.02 6.29
CA GLU A 110 -6.28 12.04 4.84
C GLU A 110 -5.20 11.21 4.19
N GLN A 111 -5.59 10.33 3.27
CA GLN A 111 -4.70 9.62 2.37
C GLN A 111 -4.70 10.33 1.03
N ALA A 112 -3.53 10.73 0.55
CA ALA A 112 -3.40 11.42 -0.73
C ALA A 112 -4.07 10.62 -1.85
N MET A 113 -5.01 11.25 -2.56
CA MET A 113 -5.79 10.67 -3.67
C MET A 113 -6.68 9.46 -3.33
N MET A 114 -6.76 9.05 -2.06
CA MET A 114 -7.57 7.90 -1.62
C MET A 114 -8.66 8.30 -0.62
N GLY A 115 -8.61 9.52 -0.08
CA GLY A 115 -9.65 10.11 0.76
C GLY A 115 -9.38 10.01 2.27
N SER A 116 -10.39 10.41 3.03
CA SER A 116 -10.31 10.59 4.48
C SER A 116 -10.66 9.34 5.28
N GLY A 117 -10.11 9.22 6.48
CA GLY A 117 -10.48 8.19 7.43
C GLY A 117 -10.34 8.62 8.90
N GLU A 118 -10.65 7.68 9.79
CA GLU A 118 -10.55 7.81 11.23
C GLU A 118 -9.90 6.55 11.83
N ILE A 119 -9.00 6.71 12.79
CA ILE A 119 -8.41 5.58 13.52
C ILE A 119 -9.39 5.15 14.61
N VAL A 120 -9.98 3.97 14.44
CA VAL A 120 -11.04 3.46 15.34
C VAL A 120 -10.49 2.53 16.41
N GLU A 121 -9.41 1.80 16.13
CA GLU A 121 -8.65 1.00 17.10
C GLU A 121 -7.15 1.06 16.81
N CYS A 122 -6.34 1.04 17.87
CA CYS A 122 -4.88 1.05 17.75
C CYS A 122 -4.26 0.45 19.01
N GLU A 123 -3.65 -0.73 18.86
CA GLU A 123 -2.91 -1.44 19.90
C GLU A 123 -1.50 -1.76 19.37
N PRO A 124 -0.54 -0.81 19.49
CA PRO A 124 0.82 -1.03 19.03
C PRO A 124 1.51 -2.21 19.74
N PRO A 125 2.37 -3.00 19.06
CA PRO A 125 2.64 -2.99 17.62
C PRO A 125 1.79 -4.03 16.85
N ARG A 126 0.61 -4.40 17.35
CA ARG A 126 -0.09 -5.61 16.91
C ARG A 126 -1.36 -5.36 16.11
N HIS A 127 -2.04 -4.24 16.31
CA HIS A 127 -3.37 -4.06 15.74
C HIS A 127 -3.67 -2.60 15.41
N LEU A 128 -4.12 -2.36 14.18
CA LEU A 128 -4.63 -1.08 13.73
C LEU A 128 -5.93 -1.31 12.96
N ARG A 129 -6.95 -0.52 13.27
CA ARG A 129 -8.21 -0.51 12.53
C ARG A 129 -8.60 0.92 12.20
N VAL A 130 -8.91 1.16 10.92
CA VAL A 130 -9.29 2.48 10.40
C VAL A 130 -10.59 2.38 9.62
N SER A 131 -11.46 3.36 9.82
CA SER A 131 -12.67 3.54 9.02
C SER A 131 -12.42 4.57 7.92
N LEU A 132 -12.98 4.35 6.73
CA LEU A 132 -12.83 5.25 5.59
C LEU A 132 -14.19 5.53 4.94
N GLY A 133 -14.25 6.60 4.13
CA GLY A 133 -15.43 6.90 3.31
C GLY A 133 -16.71 7.09 4.13
N GLY A 134 -16.59 7.64 5.35
CA GLY A 134 -17.73 7.81 6.26
C GLY A 134 -18.27 6.49 6.85
N GLY A 135 -17.47 5.43 6.87
CA GLY A 135 -17.86 4.11 7.42
C GLY A 135 -18.18 3.06 6.37
N ALA A 136 -18.15 3.42 5.08
CA ALA A 136 -18.41 2.50 3.97
C ALA A 136 -17.32 1.43 3.82
N ASP A 137 -16.11 1.75 4.27
CA ASP A 137 -14.93 0.89 4.27
C ASP A 137 -14.27 0.83 5.65
N GLU A 138 -13.67 -0.31 5.97
CA GLU A 138 -12.80 -0.49 7.12
C GLU A 138 -11.56 -1.29 6.72
N ILE A 139 -10.37 -0.77 7.03
CA ILE A 139 -9.10 -1.48 6.87
C ILE A 139 -8.59 -1.88 8.25
N GLU A 140 -8.15 -3.13 8.37
CA GLU A 140 -7.61 -3.69 9.60
C GLU A 140 -6.29 -4.40 9.33
N LEU A 141 -5.29 -4.12 10.15
CA LEU A 141 -3.98 -4.76 10.13
C LEU A 141 -3.78 -5.51 11.45
N ARG A 142 -3.42 -6.79 11.38
CA ARG A 142 -3.00 -7.59 12.53
C ARG A 142 -1.58 -8.11 12.30
N LEU A 143 -0.70 -7.86 13.25
CA LEU A 143 0.69 -8.30 13.22
C LEU A 143 0.96 -9.34 14.31
N THR A 144 1.57 -10.45 13.91
CA THR A 144 2.04 -11.52 14.81
C THR A 144 3.47 -11.91 14.48
N GLU A 145 4.21 -12.39 15.48
CA GLU A 145 5.56 -12.91 15.25
C GLU A 145 5.48 -14.23 14.49
N ALA A 146 6.27 -14.37 13.43
CA ALA A 146 6.29 -15.54 12.55
C ALA A 146 7.62 -16.32 12.61
N GLY A 147 8.38 -16.13 13.69
CA GLY A 147 9.72 -16.68 13.89
C GLY A 147 10.77 -15.59 14.10
N PRO A 148 12.04 -15.97 14.29
CA PRO A 148 13.12 -15.02 14.57
C PRO A 148 13.25 -13.96 13.46
N GLY A 149 12.99 -12.70 13.81
CA GLY A 149 13.09 -11.58 12.87
C GLY A 149 12.03 -11.58 11.75
N ALA A 150 10.94 -12.33 11.89
CA ALA A 150 9.87 -12.40 10.91
C ALA A 150 8.50 -12.05 11.51
N THR A 151 7.65 -11.42 10.70
CA THR A 151 6.32 -10.95 11.11
C THR A 151 5.27 -11.38 10.10
N ALA A 152 4.18 -11.98 10.56
CA ALA A 152 3.00 -12.20 9.77
C ALA A 152 2.07 -10.98 9.86
N LEU A 153 1.66 -10.46 8.72
CA LEU A 153 0.61 -9.47 8.56
C LEU A 153 -0.65 -10.16 8.01
N GLU A 154 -1.75 -10.02 8.71
CA GLU A 154 -3.09 -10.17 8.14
C GLU A 154 -3.66 -8.77 7.86
N LEU A 155 -3.94 -8.48 6.59
CA LEU A 155 -4.65 -7.27 6.16
C LEU A 155 -6.08 -7.65 5.78
N GLN A 156 -7.05 -6.97 6.36
CA GLN A 156 -8.46 -7.07 5.96
C GLN A 156 -8.95 -5.73 5.42
N HIS A 157 -9.67 -5.75 4.30
CA HIS A 157 -10.46 -4.63 3.81
C HIS A 157 -11.92 -5.08 3.73
N ALA A 158 -12.74 -4.55 4.64
CA ALA A 158 -14.19 -4.72 4.64
C ALA A 158 -14.84 -3.55 3.89
N THR A 159 -15.73 -3.85 2.93
CA THR A 159 -16.46 -2.83 2.17
C THR A 159 -17.93 -3.16 2.05
N THR A 160 -18.77 -2.13 2.19
CA THR A 160 -20.19 -2.16 1.81
C THR A 160 -20.41 -1.77 0.34
N ILE A 161 -19.35 -1.35 -0.34
CA ILE A 161 -19.41 -0.94 -1.75
C ILE A 161 -19.45 -2.19 -2.64
N ALA A 162 -20.42 -2.21 -3.55
CA ALA A 162 -20.57 -3.30 -4.50
C ALA A 162 -19.53 -3.20 -5.63
N GLU A 163 -19.35 -1.99 -6.16
CA GLU A 163 -18.68 -1.76 -7.43
C GLU A 163 -17.86 -0.47 -7.44
N HIS A 164 -16.81 -0.44 -8.25
CA HIS A 164 -16.04 0.76 -8.58
C HIS A 164 -16.10 1.05 -10.08
N THR A 165 -16.14 2.33 -10.44
CA THR A 165 -15.98 2.77 -11.83
C THR A 165 -14.54 3.19 -12.07
N ILE A 166 -13.84 2.49 -12.96
CA ILE A 166 -12.44 2.75 -13.34
C ILE A 166 -12.38 2.87 -14.85
N GLY A 167 -11.91 4.02 -15.37
CA GLY A 167 -11.80 4.24 -16.82
C GLY A 167 -13.13 4.15 -17.57
N GLY A 168 -14.26 4.42 -16.91
CA GLY A 168 -15.61 4.30 -17.48
C GLY A 168 -16.18 2.88 -17.48
N GLN A 169 -15.45 1.90 -16.94
CA GLN A 169 -15.93 0.53 -16.77
C GLN A 169 -16.24 0.25 -15.29
N VAL A 170 -17.27 -0.56 -15.07
CA VAL A 170 -17.71 -0.97 -13.72
C VAL A 170 -17.07 -2.31 -13.38
N PHE A 171 -16.49 -2.40 -12.19
CA PHE A 171 -15.85 -3.60 -11.66
C PHE A 171 -16.34 -3.89 -10.25
N ASP A 172 -16.40 -5.16 -9.87
CA ASP A 172 -16.66 -5.56 -8.48
C ASP A 172 -15.58 -4.98 -7.55
N ALA A 173 -16.00 -4.43 -6.40
CA ALA A 173 -15.08 -3.81 -5.44
C ALA A 173 -13.99 -4.78 -4.94
N ILE A 174 -14.35 -6.05 -4.71
CA ILE A 174 -13.43 -7.11 -4.26
C ILE A 174 -12.42 -7.46 -5.35
N PHE A 175 -12.82 -7.43 -6.63
CA PHE A 175 -11.89 -7.59 -7.75
C PHE A 175 -10.83 -6.47 -7.76
N CYS A 176 -11.26 -5.22 -7.61
CA CYS A 176 -10.37 -4.05 -7.59
C CYS A 176 -9.34 -4.10 -6.44
N MET A 177 -9.71 -4.68 -5.29
CA MET A 177 -8.80 -4.85 -4.16
C MET A 177 -7.58 -5.72 -4.51
N GLY A 178 -7.72 -6.68 -5.43
CA GLY A 178 -6.60 -7.52 -5.89
C GLY A 178 -5.51 -6.71 -6.55
N GLY A 179 -5.88 -5.90 -7.56
CA GLY A 179 -4.96 -4.99 -8.23
C GLY A 179 -4.42 -3.88 -7.32
N GLY A 180 -5.16 -3.52 -6.26
CA GLY A 180 -4.74 -2.53 -5.29
C GLY A 180 -3.73 -3.05 -4.26
N TYR A 181 -4.00 -4.18 -3.62
CA TYR A 181 -3.24 -4.64 -2.46
C TYR A 181 -2.02 -5.47 -2.80
N TYR A 182 -2.05 -6.33 -3.81
CA TYR A 182 -0.89 -7.16 -4.19
C TYR A 182 0.38 -6.34 -4.44
N PRO A 183 0.36 -5.30 -5.30
CA PRO A 183 1.57 -4.51 -5.52
C PRO A 183 1.96 -3.67 -4.30
N ARG A 184 1.02 -3.28 -3.44
CA ARG A 184 1.32 -2.53 -2.20
C ARG A 184 1.97 -3.41 -1.15
N LEU A 185 1.49 -4.64 -0.97
CA LEU A 185 2.13 -5.62 -0.11
C LEU A 185 3.55 -5.91 -0.63
N LEU A 186 3.74 -5.97 -1.96
CA LEU A 186 5.08 -6.16 -2.56
C LEU A 186 5.97 -4.93 -2.34
N ALA A 187 5.42 -3.74 -2.46
CA ALA A 187 6.12 -2.50 -2.15
C ALA A 187 6.52 -2.44 -0.66
N LEU A 188 5.69 -2.92 0.27
CA LEU A 188 6.04 -3.00 1.69
C LEU A 188 7.24 -3.92 1.93
N ASP A 189 7.25 -5.12 1.34
CA ASP A 189 8.42 -6.01 1.46
C ASP A 189 9.68 -5.37 0.90
N ARG A 190 9.59 -4.79 -0.31
CA ARG A 190 10.70 -4.06 -0.92
C ARG A 190 11.13 -2.87 -0.07
N HIS A 191 10.22 -2.19 0.61
CA HIS A 191 10.53 -1.09 1.52
C HIS A 191 11.33 -1.58 2.74
N LEU A 192 10.87 -2.65 3.38
CA LEU A 192 11.52 -3.24 4.56
C LEU A 192 12.94 -3.75 4.21
N ARG A 193 13.11 -4.33 3.02
CA ARG A 193 14.41 -4.79 2.51
C ARG A 193 15.28 -3.67 1.92
N ARG A 194 14.81 -2.41 1.92
CA ARG A 194 15.47 -1.25 1.30
C ARG A 194 15.80 -1.50 -0.18
N ALA A 195 14.88 -2.16 -0.88
CA ALA A 195 14.97 -2.61 -2.26
C ALA A 195 13.81 -2.09 -3.13
N LEU A 196 13.18 -0.97 -2.74
CA LEU A 196 12.25 -0.27 -3.62
C LEU A 196 12.98 0.18 -4.90
N PRO A 197 12.34 0.10 -6.08
CA PRO A 197 12.94 0.63 -7.31
C PRO A 197 13.25 2.12 -7.21
N ASP A 198 14.33 2.56 -7.86
CA ASP A 198 14.63 3.98 -7.99
C ASP A 198 13.46 4.71 -8.67
N GLY A 199 13.11 5.89 -8.14
CA GLY A 199 11.97 6.66 -8.64
C GLY A 199 10.60 6.02 -8.41
N TYR A 200 10.50 5.01 -7.53
CA TYR A 200 9.21 4.47 -7.11
C TYR A 200 8.34 5.60 -6.53
N ASP A 201 7.21 5.84 -7.19
CA ASP A 201 6.17 6.75 -6.70
C ASP A 201 4.93 5.93 -6.29
N PRO A 202 4.59 5.90 -4.99
CA PRO A 202 3.41 5.21 -4.50
C PRO A 202 2.08 5.73 -5.11
N LEU A 203 2.01 7.00 -5.51
CA LEU A 203 0.77 7.61 -6.04
C LEU A 203 0.45 7.11 -7.46
N VAL A 204 1.46 6.77 -8.25
CA VAL A 204 1.33 6.25 -9.61
C VAL A 204 1.90 4.83 -9.73
N MET A 205 1.88 4.07 -8.64
CA MET A 205 2.43 2.72 -8.56
C MET A 205 1.88 1.76 -9.64
N HIS A 206 0.64 1.98 -10.10
CA HIS A 206 0.02 1.22 -11.18
C HIS A 206 0.67 1.44 -12.57
N GLU A 207 1.38 2.55 -12.76
CA GLU A 207 2.14 2.84 -13.97
C GLU A 207 3.52 2.15 -13.97
N ASN A 208 4.01 1.71 -12.80
CA ASN A 208 5.32 1.12 -12.66
C ASN A 208 5.37 -0.31 -13.26
N PRO A 209 6.19 -0.57 -14.29
CA PRO A 209 6.30 -1.89 -14.91
C PRO A 209 6.70 -3.00 -13.93
N ALA A 210 7.51 -2.69 -12.90
CA ALA A 210 7.94 -3.65 -11.89
C ALA A 210 6.82 -4.06 -10.89
N MET A 211 5.66 -3.42 -10.95
CA MET A 211 4.47 -3.73 -10.14
C MET A 211 3.37 -4.41 -10.96
N ARG A 212 3.43 -4.32 -12.29
CA ARG A 212 2.43 -4.89 -13.20
C ARG A 212 2.18 -6.38 -13.00
N PRO A 213 3.22 -7.24 -12.85
CA PRO A 213 2.98 -8.66 -12.59
C PRO A 213 2.19 -8.91 -11.29
N ALA A 214 2.44 -8.13 -10.23
CA ALA A 214 1.72 -8.25 -8.97
C ALA A 214 0.26 -7.78 -9.10
N ILE A 215 0.00 -6.72 -9.89
CA ILE A 215 -1.36 -6.25 -10.19
C ILE A 215 -2.16 -7.33 -10.91
N GLU A 216 -1.58 -7.95 -11.95
CA GLU A 216 -2.22 -8.99 -12.75
C GLU A 216 -2.52 -10.24 -11.91
N ARG A 217 -1.55 -10.69 -11.09
CA ARG A 217 -1.73 -11.81 -10.16
C ARG A 217 -2.83 -11.53 -9.14
N GLY A 218 -2.82 -10.35 -8.53
CA GLY A 218 -3.82 -9.98 -7.54
C GLY A 218 -5.23 -9.92 -8.11
N SER A 219 -5.39 -9.29 -9.28
CA SER A 219 -6.67 -9.20 -9.96
C SER A 219 -7.21 -10.59 -10.35
N SER A 220 -6.32 -11.46 -10.84
CA SER A 220 -6.65 -12.84 -11.19
C SER A 220 -7.05 -13.67 -9.97
N ALA A 221 -6.35 -13.51 -8.84
CA ALA A 221 -6.66 -14.22 -7.59
C ALA A 221 -8.05 -13.83 -7.05
N MET A 222 -8.39 -12.53 -7.05
CA MET A 222 -9.71 -12.08 -6.61
C MET A 222 -10.82 -12.49 -7.58
N ALA A 223 -10.56 -12.50 -8.89
CA ALA A 223 -11.51 -13.00 -9.89
C ALA A 223 -11.83 -14.49 -9.66
N ALA A 224 -10.81 -15.32 -9.42
CA ALA A 224 -10.99 -16.74 -9.10
C ALA A 224 -11.79 -16.94 -7.80
N LEU A 225 -11.51 -16.13 -6.78
CA LEU A 225 -12.21 -16.17 -5.49
C LEU A 225 -13.70 -15.80 -5.61
N LEU A 226 -14.02 -14.78 -6.41
CA LEU A 226 -15.40 -14.38 -6.70
C LEU A 226 -16.15 -15.47 -7.49
N ALA A 227 -15.51 -16.07 -8.49
CA ALA A 227 -16.09 -17.15 -9.27
C ALA A 227 -16.41 -18.38 -8.41
N ALA A 228 -15.49 -18.77 -7.52
CA ALA A 228 -15.68 -19.89 -6.60
C ALA A 228 -16.84 -19.66 -5.62
N THR A 229 -16.94 -18.45 -5.07
CA THR A 229 -18.03 -18.07 -4.16
C THR A 229 -19.38 -18.08 -4.87
N ALA A 230 -19.45 -17.58 -6.11
CA ALA A 230 -20.67 -17.59 -6.90
C ALA A 230 -21.16 -19.00 -7.22
N SER A 231 -20.24 -19.96 -7.44
CA SER A 231 -20.61 -21.36 -7.64
C SER A 231 -21.18 -22.01 -6.38
N ARG A 232 -20.59 -21.76 -5.21
CA ARG A 232 -21.09 -22.28 -3.93
C ARG A 232 -22.47 -21.75 -3.54
N ALA A 233 -22.87 -20.57 -4.02
CA ALA A 233 -24.19 -20.01 -3.75
C ALA A 233 -25.30 -20.60 -4.64
N ARG A 234 -24.94 -21.38 -5.68
CA ARG A 234 -25.88 -22.00 -6.62
C ARG A 234 -26.15 -23.47 -6.34
N ASP A 235 -25.35 -24.10 -5.48
CA ASP A 235 -25.50 -25.48 -5.01
C ASP A 235 -26.36 -25.53 -3.73
#